data_AF-A0A563EW32-F1
#
_entry.id   AF-A0A563EW32-F1
#
_cell.length_a   1.000
_cell.length_b   1.000
_cell.length_c   1.000
_cell.angle_alpha   90.00
_cell.angle_beta   90.00
_cell.angle_gamma   90.00
#
_symmetry.space_group_name_H-M   'P 1'
#
loop_
_entity.id
_entity.type
_entity.pdbx_description
1 polymer ?
#
loop_
_entity_poly.entity_id
_entity_poly.type
_entity_poly.pdbx_seq_one_letter_code
_entity_poly.pdbx_strand_id
1 'polypeptide(L)'
;MSHPLSGEDKSVDPVAATPRLYGAAAPPGRLLPWEWARTRLVEARTYWIASVSPSGRPHTRPVWGAWTTLGLWFSTGSSARRNLLVNPLISVHLEDGDEVVVVEGTARSSAPGPCLQAYNAKYSWSFRAAGDGVQDDDGTTGAAFLVVPDVVFGWESGMGAPTKWHPSPPGTRPEVDW
;
A
#
# COMPACT_ATOMS: atom_id res chain seq x y z
N MET A 1 9.42 -38.38 -14.75
CA MET A 1 9.62 -38.08 -13.32
C MET A 1 9.30 -36.61 -13.12
N SER A 2 8.09 -36.34 -12.66
CA SER A 2 7.55 -34.99 -12.51
C SER A 2 8.10 -34.37 -11.23
N HIS A 3 8.78 -33.22 -11.35
CA HIS A 3 9.06 -32.35 -10.20
C HIS A 3 7.77 -31.57 -9.88
N PRO A 4 7.26 -31.58 -8.64
CA PRO A 4 6.21 -30.65 -8.26
C PRO A 4 6.80 -29.24 -8.14
N LEU A 5 6.14 -28.28 -8.77
CA LEU A 5 6.42 -26.85 -8.65
C LEU A 5 6.13 -26.41 -7.20
N SER A 6 7.19 -25.89 -6.58
CA SER A 6 7.24 -24.74 -5.67
C SER A 6 6.00 -24.46 -4.80
N GLY A 7 6.15 -24.67 -3.49
CA GLY A 7 5.15 -24.32 -2.50
C GLY A 7 4.71 -22.87 -2.62
N GLU A 8 3.38 -22.66 -2.62
CA GLU A 8 2.78 -21.36 -2.42
C GLU A 8 3.29 -20.78 -1.10
N ASP A 9 3.92 -19.61 -1.17
CA ASP A 9 4.22 -18.79 0.00
C ASP A 9 2.88 -18.35 0.61
N LYS A 10 2.38 -19.13 1.56
CA LYS A 10 1.15 -18.81 2.30
C LYS A 10 1.44 -17.63 3.22
N SER A 11 1.38 -16.43 2.68
CA SER A 11 1.22 -15.21 3.47
C SER A 11 0.01 -15.40 4.37
N VAL A 12 0.23 -15.42 5.69
CA VAL A 12 -0.86 -15.43 6.67
C VAL A 12 -1.49 -14.05 6.66
N ASP A 13 -2.83 -13.98 6.59
CA ASP A 13 -3.53 -12.72 6.68
C ASP A 13 -3.19 -11.99 7.99
N PRO A 14 -3.00 -10.67 7.97
CA PRO A 14 -2.68 -9.93 9.16
C PRO A 14 -3.80 -9.99 10.19
N VAL A 15 -3.40 -10.13 11.45
CA VAL A 15 -4.32 -10.22 12.58
C VAL A 15 -4.96 -8.85 12.84
N ALA A 16 -6.29 -8.83 12.95
CA ALA A 16 -7.04 -7.64 13.33
C ALA A 16 -6.81 -7.32 14.82
N ALA A 17 -6.55 -6.05 15.12
CA ALA A 17 -6.37 -5.56 16.48
C ALA A 17 -7.06 -4.21 16.70
N THR A 18 -7.36 -3.89 17.94
CA THR A 18 -7.94 -2.61 18.33
C THR A 18 -6.89 -1.48 18.17
N PRO A 19 -7.18 -0.41 17.43
CA PRO A 19 -6.27 0.72 17.28
C PRO A 19 -6.28 1.61 18.52
N ARG A 20 -5.25 2.45 18.65
CA ARG A 20 -5.26 3.58 19.58
C ARG A 20 -5.71 4.83 18.84
N LEU A 21 -6.83 5.40 19.26
CA LEU A 21 -7.46 6.58 18.68
C LEU A 21 -7.79 7.54 19.82
N TYR A 22 -7.63 8.85 19.58
CA TYR A 22 -7.89 9.90 20.60
C TYR A 22 -7.10 9.70 21.92
N GLY A 23 -5.88 9.16 21.83
CA GLY A 23 -5.01 8.95 23.00
C GLY A 23 -5.30 7.69 23.83
N ALA A 24 -6.35 6.93 23.52
CA ALA A 24 -6.70 5.67 24.20
C ALA A 24 -6.88 4.52 23.20
N ALA A 25 -6.95 3.28 23.68
CA ALA A 25 -7.46 2.19 22.83
C ALA A 25 -8.93 2.49 22.50
N ALA A 26 -9.35 2.21 21.26
CA ALA A 26 -10.76 2.25 20.93
C ALA A 26 -11.55 1.28 21.84
N PRO A 27 -12.82 1.56 22.16
CA PRO A 27 -13.63 0.65 22.99
C PRO A 27 -13.63 -0.77 22.41
N PRO A 28 -13.60 -1.81 23.26
CA PRO A 28 -13.73 -3.19 22.79
C PRO A 28 -15.01 -3.35 21.95
N GLY A 29 -14.91 -4.05 20.82
CA GLY A 29 -16.02 -4.22 19.90
C GLY A 29 -15.66 -5.14 18.73
N ARG A 30 -16.59 -5.25 17.78
CA ARG A 30 -16.34 -5.96 16.52
C ARG A 30 -15.14 -5.33 15.81
N LEU A 31 -14.23 -6.17 15.32
CA LEU A 31 -13.16 -5.76 14.42
C LEU A 31 -13.50 -6.16 12.98
N LEU A 32 -12.94 -5.43 12.03
CA LEU A 32 -13.06 -5.72 10.61
C LEU A 32 -12.08 -6.85 10.24
N PRO A 33 -12.46 -7.81 9.38
CA PRO A 33 -11.50 -8.77 8.84
C PRO A 33 -10.53 -8.07 7.88
N TRP A 34 -9.31 -8.59 7.72
CA TRP A 34 -8.34 -8.02 6.77
C TRP A 34 -8.90 -7.92 5.34
N GLU A 35 -9.66 -8.93 4.93
CA GLU A 35 -10.30 -8.97 3.62
C GLU A 35 -11.14 -7.71 3.34
N TRP A 36 -11.81 -7.15 4.35
CA TRP A 36 -12.58 -5.92 4.20
C TRP A 36 -11.73 -4.73 3.74
N ALA A 37 -10.53 -4.58 4.31
CA ALA A 37 -9.59 -3.52 3.92
C ALA A 37 -8.94 -3.86 2.58
N ARG A 38 -8.57 -5.14 2.36
CA ARG A 38 -7.93 -5.61 1.13
C ARG A 38 -8.84 -5.40 -0.09
N THR A 39 -10.12 -5.72 0.00
CA THR A 39 -11.09 -5.49 -1.09
C THR A 39 -11.09 -4.02 -1.51
N ARG A 40 -11.24 -3.10 -0.55
CA ARG A 40 -11.21 -1.65 -0.82
C ARG A 40 -9.90 -1.18 -1.42
N LEU A 41 -8.78 -1.66 -0.89
CA LEU A 41 -7.46 -1.34 -1.42
C LEU A 41 -7.27 -1.83 -2.85
N VAL A 42 -7.79 -3.01 -3.21
CA VAL A 42 -7.69 -3.57 -4.57
C VAL A 42 -8.58 -2.81 -5.55
N GLU A 43 -9.82 -2.52 -5.15
CA GLU A 43 -10.82 -1.84 -5.99
C GLU A 43 -10.51 -0.35 -6.19
N ALA A 44 -9.90 0.30 -5.20
CA ALA A 44 -9.63 1.73 -5.24
C ALA A 44 -8.85 2.14 -6.50
N ARG A 45 -9.39 3.09 -7.26
CA ARG A 45 -8.65 3.70 -8.37
C ARG A 45 -7.66 4.75 -7.86
N THR A 46 -8.12 5.58 -6.93
CA THR A 46 -7.42 6.77 -6.47
C THR A 46 -6.91 6.55 -5.06
N TYR A 47 -5.64 6.81 -4.85
CA TYR A 47 -5.00 6.80 -3.53
C TYR A 47 -4.49 8.21 -3.25
N TRP A 48 -4.84 8.75 -2.08
CA TRP A 48 -4.31 10.02 -1.63
C TRP A 48 -3.05 9.79 -0.82
N ILE A 49 -1.91 10.14 -1.39
CA ILE A 49 -0.61 9.99 -0.74
C ILE A 49 -0.24 11.28 0.00
N ALA A 50 0.27 11.16 1.21
CA ALA A 50 0.85 12.23 2.00
C ALA A 50 2.33 11.94 2.25
N SER A 51 3.17 12.83 1.75
CA SER A 51 4.63 12.82 1.87
C SER A 51 5.10 14.09 2.58
N VAL A 52 6.37 14.13 2.98
CA VAL A 52 6.96 15.31 3.65
C VAL A 52 8.07 15.88 2.78
N SER A 53 8.02 17.19 2.50
CA SER A 53 9.09 17.86 1.76
C SER A 53 10.42 17.82 2.54
N PRO A 54 11.56 18.03 1.86
CA PRO A 54 12.86 18.13 2.56
C PRO A 54 12.90 19.23 3.64
N SER A 55 12.01 20.22 3.55
CA SER A 55 11.86 21.29 4.55
C SER A 55 10.83 21.00 5.64
N GLY A 56 10.28 19.78 5.70
CA GLY A 56 9.30 19.37 6.70
C GLY A 56 7.84 19.73 6.38
N ARG A 57 7.54 20.27 5.19
CA ARG A 57 6.16 20.64 4.81
C ARG A 57 5.37 19.41 4.35
N PRO A 58 4.17 19.15 4.91
CA PRO A 58 3.28 18.11 4.40
C PRO A 58 2.88 18.37 2.94
N HIS A 59 2.81 17.32 2.15
CA HIS A 59 2.46 17.37 0.74
C HIS A 59 1.57 16.19 0.35
N THR A 60 0.31 16.50 0.05
CA THR A 60 -0.72 15.52 -0.32
C THR A 60 -1.06 15.61 -1.80
N ARG A 61 -1.18 14.46 -2.48
CA ARG A 61 -1.61 14.36 -3.88
C ARG A 61 -2.42 13.08 -4.13
N PRO A 62 -3.42 13.11 -5.02
CA PRO A 62 -4.00 11.89 -5.54
C PRO A 62 -3.05 11.23 -6.55
N VAL A 63 -2.98 9.91 -6.53
CA VAL A 63 -2.31 9.08 -7.54
C VAL A 63 -3.21 7.92 -7.95
N TRP A 64 -3.02 7.41 -9.16
CA TRP A 64 -3.54 6.09 -9.52
C TRP A 64 -2.52 5.03 -9.09
N GLY A 65 -3.01 3.86 -8.73
CA GLY A 65 -2.16 2.81 -8.19
C GLY A 65 -2.77 1.42 -8.30
N ALA A 66 -1.93 0.43 -8.06
CA ALA A 66 -2.31 -0.96 -7.97
C ALA A 66 -1.91 -1.50 -6.61
N TRP A 67 -2.89 -1.97 -5.84
CA TRP A 67 -2.61 -2.79 -4.67
C TRP A 67 -2.16 -4.18 -5.13
N THR A 68 -1.03 -4.65 -4.62
CA THR A 68 -0.42 -5.94 -4.94
C THR A 68 -0.17 -6.74 -3.67
N THR A 69 0.31 -7.97 -3.81
CA THR A 69 0.78 -8.77 -2.67
C THR A 69 1.95 -8.12 -1.93
N LEU A 70 2.68 -7.19 -2.56
CA LEU A 70 3.81 -6.49 -1.95
C LEU A 70 3.39 -5.17 -1.25
N GLY A 71 2.16 -4.70 -1.48
CA GLY A 71 1.67 -3.39 -1.05
C GLY A 71 1.20 -2.52 -2.22
N LEU A 72 1.08 -1.21 -1.98
CA LEU A 72 0.61 -0.27 -2.99
C LEU A 72 1.75 0.13 -3.93
N TRP A 73 1.55 -0.10 -5.23
CA TRP A 73 2.45 0.41 -6.26
C TRP A 73 1.81 1.58 -7.02
N PHE A 74 2.57 2.64 -7.26
CA PHE A 74 2.14 3.77 -8.06
C PHE A 74 3.29 4.41 -8.83
N SER A 75 2.96 5.11 -9.92
CA SER A 75 3.88 5.99 -10.64
C SER A 75 3.49 7.45 -10.42
N THR A 76 4.47 8.35 -10.36
CA THR A 76 4.24 9.78 -10.16
C THR A 76 5.24 10.65 -10.92
N GLY A 77 4.73 11.72 -11.53
CA GLY A 77 5.52 12.85 -12.02
C GLY A 77 5.57 14.05 -11.06
N SER A 78 5.01 13.91 -9.85
CA SER A 78 4.88 15.01 -8.89
C SER A 78 6.13 15.22 -8.02
N SER A 79 6.13 16.29 -7.22
CA SER A 79 7.16 16.53 -6.20
C SER A 79 7.27 15.43 -5.14
N ALA A 80 6.31 14.49 -5.07
CA ALA A 80 6.39 13.32 -4.20
C ALA A 80 7.68 12.52 -4.41
N ARG A 81 8.21 12.42 -5.64
CA ARG A 81 9.51 11.76 -5.89
C ARG A 81 10.62 12.38 -5.05
N ARG A 82 10.76 13.71 -5.09
CA ARG A 82 11.81 14.43 -4.33
C ARG A 82 11.64 14.21 -2.84
N ASN A 83 10.40 14.23 -2.36
CA ASN A 83 10.07 14.03 -0.96
C ASN A 83 10.47 12.62 -0.50
N LEU A 84 10.02 11.58 -1.22
CA LEU A 84 10.20 10.18 -0.85
C LEU A 84 11.65 9.68 -0.97
N LEU A 85 12.47 10.33 -1.80
CA LEU A 85 13.91 10.07 -1.85
C LEU A 85 14.66 10.60 -0.62
N VAL A 86 14.11 11.58 0.11
CA VAL A 86 14.70 12.15 1.32
C VAL A 86 14.09 11.57 2.58
N ASN A 87 12.76 11.43 2.60
CA ASN A 87 12.01 10.80 3.68
C ASN A 87 11.03 9.79 3.09
N PRO A 88 11.30 8.48 3.20
CA PRO A 88 10.49 7.44 2.57
C PRO A 88 9.19 7.14 3.32
N LEU A 89 8.98 7.73 4.51
CA LEU A 89 7.75 7.54 5.28
C LEU A 89 6.57 8.20 4.57
N ILE A 90 5.48 7.46 4.44
CA ILE A 90 4.31 7.88 3.68
C ILE A 90 3.03 7.41 4.39
N SER A 91 2.00 8.26 4.37
CA SER A 91 0.63 7.86 4.67
C SER A 91 -0.19 7.88 3.38
N VAL A 92 -1.07 6.90 3.22
CA VAL A 92 -1.95 6.76 2.07
C VAL A 92 -3.37 6.53 2.58
N HIS A 93 -4.35 7.24 2.04
CA HIS A 93 -5.74 6.96 2.34
C HIS A 93 -6.58 6.86 1.06
N LEU A 94 -7.74 6.21 1.17
CA LEU A 94 -8.73 6.15 0.11
C LEU A 94 -9.66 7.37 0.17
N GLU A 95 -10.54 7.50 -0.82
CA GLU A 95 -11.44 8.66 -0.96
C GLU A 95 -12.69 8.61 -0.07
N ASP A 96 -13.08 7.41 0.36
CA ASP A 96 -14.28 7.20 1.16
C ASP A 96 -14.03 7.52 2.66
N GLY A 97 -14.70 8.56 3.14
CA GLY A 97 -14.65 9.00 4.54
C GLY A 97 -15.58 8.23 5.48
N ASP A 98 -16.52 7.46 4.93
CA ASP A 98 -17.41 6.56 5.66
C ASP A 98 -16.83 5.14 5.73
N GLU A 99 -16.06 4.71 4.73
CA GLU A 99 -15.37 3.43 4.73
C GLU A 99 -13.86 3.63 4.65
N VAL A 100 -13.32 4.12 5.76
CA VAL A 100 -11.94 4.60 5.78
C VAL A 100 -10.97 3.43 5.75
N VAL A 101 -9.95 3.57 4.90
CA VAL A 101 -8.72 2.78 4.93
C VAL A 101 -7.54 3.74 4.87
N VAL A 102 -6.63 3.61 5.84
CA VAL A 102 -5.37 4.36 5.89
C VAL A 102 -4.22 3.38 5.98
N VAL A 103 -3.25 3.50 5.08
CA VAL A 103 -2.00 2.75 5.07
C VAL A 103 -0.88 3.68 5.51
N GLU A 104 -0.13 3.30 6.53
CA GLU A 104 1.14 3.94 6.87
C GLU A 104 2.26 2.96 6.55
N GLY A 105 3.31 3.47 5.92
CA GLY A 105 4.38 2.59 5.45
C GLY A 105 5.61 3.33 4.95
N THR A 106 6.45 2.57 4.28
CA THR A 106 7.70 3.04 3.69
C THR A 106 7.67 2.87 2.18
N ALA A 107 7.86 3.96 1.45
CA ALA A 107 7.96 3.96 -0.01
C ALA A 107 9.38 3.65 -0.48
N ARG A 108 9.50 2.74 -1.46
CA ARG A 108 10.77 2.38 -2.10
C ARG A 108 10.66 2.60 -3.59
N SER A 109 11.65 3.27 -4.20
CA SER A 109 11.70 3.41 -5.66
C SER A 109 11.86 2.02 -6.28
N SER A 110 10.85 1.57 -7.02
CA SER A 110 10.80 0.20 -7.51
C SER A 110 9.71 0.02 -8.58
N ALA A 111 10.01 -0.75 -9.61
CA ALA A 111 9.07 -1.11 -10.68
C ALA A 111 9.15 -2.62 -10.99
N PRO A 112 8.85 -3.50 -10.02
CA PRO A 112 8.98 -4.93 -10.22
C PRO A 112 7.90 -5.43 -11.19
N GLY A 113 8.24 -6.44 -11.99
CA GLY A 113 7.35 -7.00 -13.02
C GLY A 113 5.90 -7.26 -12.57
N PRO A 114 5.67 -7.91 -11.41
CA PRO A 114 4.31 -8.14 -10.92
C PRO A 114 3.49 -6.86 -10.67
N CYS A 115 4.12 -5.79 -10.20
CA CYS A 115 3.45 -4.51 -9.99
C CYS A 115 3.08 -3.84 -11.31
N LEU A 116 3.99 -3.87 -12.29
CA LEU A 116 3.72 -3.37 -13.64
C LEU A 116 2.58 -4.14 -14.30
N GLN A 117 2.59 -5.47 -14.19
CA GLN A 117 1.52 -6.32 -14.71
C GLN A 117 0.17 -5.98 -14.08
N ALA A 118 0.12 -5.86 -12.75
CA ALA A 118 -1.11 -5.49 -12.03
C ALA A 118 -1.64 -4.12 -12.47
N TYR A 119 -0.77 -3.12 -12.58
CA TYR A 119 -1.15 -1.78 -13.02
C TYR A 119 -1.63 -1.77 -14.48
N ASN A 120 -0.86 -2.37 -15.38
CA ASN A 120 -1.18 -2.43 -16.81
C ASN A 120 -2.52 -3.15 -17.04
N ALA A 121 -2.77 -4.25 -16.33
CA ALA A 121 -4.04 -4.96 -16.39
C ALA A 121 -5.20 -4.12 -15.84
N LYS A 122 -5.01 -3.44 -14.71
CA LYS A 122 -6.05 -2.62 -14.07
C LYS A 122 -6.49 -1.42 -14.92
N TYR A 123 -5.56 -0.84 -15.67
CA TYR A 123 -5.79 0.42 -16.40
C TYR A 123 -5.74 0.30 -17.92
N SER A 124 -5.57 -0.92 -18.46
CA SER A 124 -5.29 -1.14 -19.88
C SER A 124 -4.13 -0.26 -20.38
N TRP A 125 -3.06 -0.20 -19.58
CA TRP A 125 -1.88 0.65 -19.81
C TRP A 125 -0.66 -0.20 -20.20
N SER A 126 0.43 0.45 -20.63
CA SER A 126 1.65 -0.21 -21.11
C SER A 126 2.93 0.33 -20.46
N PHE A 127 3.01 0.30 -19.12
CA PHE A 127 4.28 0.63 -18.46
C PHE A 127 5.32 -0.48 -18.61
N ARG A 128 6.55 -0.06 -18.89
CA ARG A 128 7.78 -0.87 -18.80
C ARG A 128 8.72 -0.26 -17.77
N ALA A 129 9.52 -1.10 -17.11
CA ALA A 129 10.55 -0.62 -16.19
C ALA A 129 11.60 0.21 -16.96
N ALA A 130 11.98 1.36 -16.39
CA ALA A 130 13.02 2.23 -16.93
C ALA A 130 13.81 2.85 -15.77
N GLY A 131 15.01 2.33 -15.50
CA GLY A 131 15.81 2.77 -14.36
C GLY A 131 15.11 2.50 -13.02
N ASP A 132 14.93 3.55 -12.22
CA ASP A 132 14.23 3.54 -10.92
C ASP A 132 12.70 3.80 -11.05
N GLY A 133 12.20 3.90 -12.29
CA GLY A 133 10.82 4.25 -12.61
C GLY A 133 10.24 3.46 -13.76
N VAL A 134 9.38 4.12 -14.54
CA VAL A 134 8.65 3.53 -15.67
C VAL A 134 8.67 4.43 -16.89
N GLN A 135 8.46 3.82 -18.04
CA GLN A 135 8.16 4.49 -19.30
C GLN A 135 6.93 3.84 -19.95
N ASP A 136 6.04 4.63 -20.54
CA ASP A 136 4.93 4.13 -21.37
C ASP A 136 5.28 4.07 -22.86
N ASP A 137 4.33 3.60 -23.70
CA ASP A 137 4.52 3.46 -25.14
C ASP A 137 4.69 4.81 -25.87
N ASP A 138 4.19 5.91 -25.29
CA ASP A 138 4.37 7.27 -25.80
C ASP A 138 5.73 7.86 -25.41
N GLY A 139 6.53 7.11 -24.64
CA GLY A 139 7.86 7.52 -24.18
C GLY A 139 7.84 8.37 -22.91
N THR A 140 6.67 8.58 -22.29
CA THR A 140 6.54 9.35 -21.05
C THR A 140 7.15 8.59 -19.89
N THR A 141 8.06 9.23 -19.16
CA THR A 141 8.73 8.64 -17.99
C THR A 141 8.14 9.14 -16.68
N GLY A 142 8.05 8.26 -15.68
CA GLY A 142 7.63 8.60 -14.32
C GLY A 142 8.42 7.83 -13.27
N ALA A 143 8.60 8.39 -12.09
CA ALA A 143 9.18 7.64 -10.98
C ALA A 143 8.12 6.68 -10.41
N ALA A 144 8.54 5.48 -10.03
CA ALA A 144 7.65 4.45 -9.51
C ALA A 144 8.03 4.08 -8.08
N PHE A 145 7.03 3.93 -7.23
CA PHE A 145 7.22 3.61 -5.83
C PHE A 145 6.33 2.44 -5.41
N LEU A 146 6.91 1.53 -4.63
CA LEU A 146 6.21 0.52 -3.87
C LEU A 146 6.14 0.97 -2.40
N VAL A 147 4.94 1.14 -1.87
CA VAL A 147 4.68 1.36 -0.44
C VAL A 147 4.53 0.00 0.22
N VAL A 148 5.49 -0.36 1.06
CA VAL A 148 5.38 -1.51 1.95
C VAL A 148 4.63 -1.05 3.20
N PRO A 149 3.45 -1.61 3.50
CA PRO A 149 2.66 -1.20 4.66
C PRO A 149 3.32 -1.67 5.96
N ASP A 150 3.48 -0.76 6.92
CA ASP A 150 3.89 -1.06 8.30
C ASP A 150 2.65 -1.29 9.18
N VAL A 151 1.59 -0.51 8.92
CA VAL A 151 0.28 -0.65 9.56
C VAL A 151 -0.82 -0.19 8.60
N VAL A 152 -1.97 -0.83 8.70
CA VAL A 152 -3.20 -0.40 8.04
C VAL A 152 -4.25 -0.16 9.11
N PHE A 153 -4.97 0.94 8.98
CA PHE A 153 -6.14 1.26 9.80
C PHE A 153 -7.39 1.21 8.94
N GLY A 154 -8.52 0.88 9.55
CA GLY A 154 -9.81 1.01 8.91
C GLY A 154 -10.96 1.10 9.89
N TRP A 155 -12.02 1.77 9.46
CA TRP A 155 -13.26 1.90 10.20
C TRP A 155 -14.41 2.24 9.25
N GLU A 156 -15.61 1.90 9.68
CA GLU A 156 -16.87 2.27 9.04
C GLU A 156 -17.36 3.62 9.61
N SER A 157 -18.44 4.14 9.03
CA SER A 157 -18.98 5.47 9.35
C SER A 157 -19.23 5.63 10.84
N GLY A 158 -18.97 6.84 11.35
CA GLY A 158 -19.10 7.14 12.78
C GLY A 158 -18.09 6.40 13.67
N MET A 159 -16.92 6.04 13.13
CA MET A 159 -15.90 5.23 13.83
C MET A 159 -16.39 3.82 14.18
N GLY A 160 -17.20 3.21 13.31
CA GLY A 160 -17.67 1.84 13.44
C GLY A 160 -16.53 0.83 13.26
N ALA A 161 -16.46 -0.17 14.15
CA ALA A 161 -15.49 -1.27 14.09
C ALA A 161 -14.02 -0.83 13.82
N PRO A 162 -13.48 0.13 14.60
CA PRO A 162 -12.15 0.66 14.34
C PRO A 162 -11.12 -0.45 14.53
N THR A 163 -10.32 -0.66 13.49
CA THR A 163 -9.42 -1.82 13.39
C THR A 163 -8.06 -1.35 12.89
N LYS A 164 -7.00 -2.02 13.36
CA LYS A 164 -5.68 -1.97 12.75
C LYS A 164 -5.18 -3.36 12.41
N TRP A 165 -4.33 -3.42 11.39
CA TRP A 165 -3.65 -4.62 10.91
C TRP A 165 -2.17 -4.30 10.71
N HIS A 166 -1.30 -5.28 10.95
CA HIS A 166 0.11 -5.21 10.62
C HIS A 166 0.41 -6.26 9.53
N PRO A 167 0.36 -5.88 8.25
CA PRO A 167 0.70 -6.79 7.16
C PRO A 167 2.14 -7.25 7.28
N SER A 168 2.38 -8.56 7.20
CA SER A 168 3.73 -9.09 7.15
C SER A 168 4.38 -8.71 5.82
N PRO A 169 5.66 -8.31 5.80
CA PRO A 169 6.40 -8.23 4.55
C PRO A 169 6.42 -9.60 3.87
N PRO A 170 6.32 -9.66 2.53
CA PRO A 170 6.47 -10.91 1.80
C PRO A 170 7.84 -11.56 2.12
N GLY A 171 7.86 -12.85 2.41
CA GLY A 171 9.08 -13.62 2.73
C GLY A 171 9.51 -13.61 4.20
N THR A 172 8.77 -12.95 5.11
CA THR A 172 9.03 -13.04 6.55
C THR A 172 8.38 -14.32 7.08
N ARG A 173 9.15 -15.40 7.25
CA ARG A 173 8.69 -16.55 8.06
C ARG A 173 8.44 -16.06 9.49
N PRO A 174 7.34 -16.47 10.15
CA PRO A 174 7.26 -16.30 11.60
C PRO A 174 8.45 -17.04 12.21
N GLU A 175 9.22 -16.33 13.03
CA GLU A 175 10.29 -16.91 13.82
C GLU A 175 9.62 -17.93 14.76
N VAL A 176 9.86 -19.22 14.49
CA VAL A 176 9.46 -20.29 15.39
C VAL A 176 10.48 -20.29 16.51
N ASP A 177 10.08 -19.76 17.67
CA ASP A 177 10.79 -19.99 18.92
C ASP A 177 10.79 -21.51 19.19
N TRP A 178 11.98 -22.10 19.24
CA TRP A 178 12.22 -23.50 19.61
C TRP A 178 12.27 -23.67 21.12
#